data_AF-A0A7J6TTE0-F1
#
_entry.id   AF-A0A7J6TTE0-F1
#
_cell.length_a   1.000
_cell.length_b   1.000
_cell.length_c   1.000
_cell.angle_alpha   90.00
_cell.angle_beta   90.00
_cell.angle_gamma   90.00
#
_symmetry.space_group_name_H-M   'P 1'
#
loop_
_entity.id
_entity.type
_entity.pdbx_description
1 polymer ?
#
loop_
_entity_poly.entity_id
_entity_poly.type
_entity_poly.pdbx_seq_one_letter_code
_entity_poly.pdbx_strand_id
1 'polypeptide(L)'
;MGGLKIDDAGRVLGEGDKPIEGLYAAGELMGGVHGNNRLGGNSLLDCVVYGRLSGKDCATYMMKGKTRPVPLKCLKQGLTKDVKTVIVIGGGLAGFSACNTVLEKGGQVLLLDKSAFCGGNSSKATSGINGACTKTQQALGIKDSNDLFYSDCMKGGAKKPDLVNAMVQNSGASVNWLMDNFDLDLSLLARLGGHSVERTHRGKERFPGMTITYAEIQMAEAIAKNHPDKCKIMNKARATKLLTGEDGSVTGVVYETKDGQTHEAHGPVILATGGFGADFSPDGILAKVRPDLLGLSTTNGEHCTGDGIKMGMEVGADTLDLEF
;
A
#
# COMPACT_ATOMS: atom_id res chain seq x y z
N MET A 1 1.61 1.64 15.17
CA MET A 1 2.24 1.12 13.96
C MET A 1 3.07 2.22 13.35
N GLY A 2 4.39 2.07 13.41
CA GLY A 2 5.33 2.97 12.76
C GLY A 2 5.99 2.40 11.52
N GLY A 3 6.73 3.28 10.85
CA GLY A 3 7.47 2.93 9.66
C GLY A 3 8.11 4.14 9.00
N LEU A 4 8.27 4.10 7.68
CA LEU A 4 8.82 5.22 6.92
C LEU A 4 7.92 6.45 7.02
N LYS A 5 8.55 7.61 7.18
CA LYS A 5 7.86 8.90 7.14
C LYS A 5 7.52 9.23 5.68
N ILE A 6 6.27 9.64 5.45
CA ILE A 6 5.78 10.02 4.13
C ILE A 6 5.02 11.35 4.19
N ASP A 7 4.80 11.96 3.03
CA ASP A 7 3.81 13.01 2.86
C ASP A 7 2.43 12.48 2.41
N ASP A 8 1.49 13.39 2.16
CA ASP A 8 0.11 13.09 1.77
C ASP A 8 -0.05 12.50 0.35
N ALA A 9 1.03 12.46 -0.44
CA ALA A 9 1.09 11.77 -1.72
C ALA A 9 1.77 10.39 -1.62
N GLY A 10 2.34 10.04 -0.46
CA GLY A 10 3.05 8.80 -0.21
C GLY A 10 4.52 8.81 -0.65
N ARG A 11 5.11 10.00 -0.90
CA ARG A 11 6.55 10.15 -1.13
C ARG A 11 7.29 9.96 0.19
N VAL A 12 8.37 9.17 0.17
CA VAL A 12 9.18 8.93 1.37
C VAL A 12 10.00 10.17 1.69
N LEU A 13 9.97 10.61 2.95
CA LEU A 13 10.66 11.80 3.42
C LEU A 13 11.97 11.42 4.13
N GLY A 14 13.02 12.18 3.85
CA GLY A 14 14.28 12.14 4.58
C GLY A 14 14.54 13.46 5.32
N GLU A 15 15.81 13.85 5.40
CA GLU A 15 16.26 15.02 6.15
C GLU A 15 15.48 16.31 5.81
N GLY A 16 14.98 16.97 6.86
CA GLY A 16 14.29 18.26 6.73
C GLY A 16 12.93 18.15 6.04
N ASP A 17 12.26 17.01 6.12
CA ASP A 17 10.96 16.75 5.49
C ASP A 17 10.97 16.86 3.97
N LYS A 18 12.13 16.59 3.36
CA LYS A 18 12.29 16.61 1.90
C LYS A 18 12.01 15.21 1.33
N PRO A 19 11.22 15.11 0.25
CA PRO A 19 11.07 13.86 -0.49
C PRO A 19 12.41 13.32 -0.99
N ILE A 20 12.59 12.01 -0.84
CA ILE A 20 13.63 11.26 -1.56
C ILE A 20 13.06 10.96 -2.95
N GLU A 21 13.56 11.67 -3.96
CA GLU A 21 13.05 11.58 -5.32
C GLU A 21 13.07 10.13 -5.83
N GLY A 22 11.96 9.69 -6.43
CA GLY A 22 11.80 8.34 -6.93
C GLY A 22 11.48 7.26 -5.88
N LEU A 23 11.35 7.61 -4.59
CA LEU A 23 10.99 6.68 -3.51
C LEU A 23 9.61 6.98 -2.91
N TYR A 24 8.77 5.96 -2.89
CA TYR A 24 7.41 6.00 -2.38
C TYR A 24 7.15 4.85 -1.41
N ALA A 25 6.16 5.00 -0.53
CA ALA A 25 5.70 3.94 0.35
C ALA A 25 4.16 3.84 0.39
N ALA A 26 3.63 2.65 0.66
CA ALA A 26 2.19 2.39 0.75
C ALA A 26 1.85 1.26 1.72
N GLY A 27 0.87 1.50 2.61
CA GLY A 27 0.36 0.52 3.57
C GLY A 27 1.17 0.43 4.87
N GLU A 28 1.14 -0.73 5.52
CA GLU A 28 1.58 -0.90 6.92
C GLU A 28 3.07 -0.62 7.23
N LEU A 29 3.90 -0.37 6.23
CA LEU A 29 5.29 0.09 6.41
C LEU A 29 5.43 1.60 6.62
N MET A 30 4.33 2.37 6.57
CA MET A 30 4.31 3.82 6.76
C MET A 30 4.02 4.17 8.23
N GLY A 31 4.61 5.26 8.73
CA GLY A 31 4.27 5.82 10.04
C GLY A 31 3.17 6.89 9.97
N GLY A 32 2.60 7.27 11.11
CA GLY A 32 1.77 8.49 11.27
C GLY A 32 0.26 8.34 11.15
N VAL A 33 -0.24 7.39 10.34
CA VAL A 33 -1.69 7.25 10.06
C VAL A 33 -2.48 6.73 11.27
N HIS A 34 -1.86 5.89 12.10
CA HIS A 34 -2.55 5.20 13.20
C HIS A 34 -2.16 5.67 14.61
N GLY A 35 -0.93 6.18 14.80
CA GLY A 35 -0.45 6.60 16.12
C GLY A 35 -0.65 5.52 17.19
N ASN A 36 -1.22 5.91 18.34
CA ASN A 36 -1.36 5.05 19.52
C ASN A 36 -2.38 3.91 19.35
N ASN A 37 -3.41 4.10 18.52
CA ASN A 37 -4.44 3.08 18.31
C ASN A 37 -5.06 3.20 16.92
N ARG A 38 -5.22 2.04 16.28
CA ARG A 38 -5.76 1.92 14.92
C ARG A 38 -7.24 1.62 14.96
N LEU A 39 -8.06 2.50 14.41
CA LEU A 39 -9.49 2.22 14.20
C LEU A 39 -9.65 0.97 13.33
N GLY A 40 -10.50 0.03 13.79
CA GLY A 40 -10.77 -1.21 13.06
C GLY A 40 -11.22 -0.91 11.63
N GLY A 41 -10.69 -1.64 10.65
CA GLY A 41 -10.94 -1.43 9.21
C GLY A 41 -10.04 -0.40 8.52
N ASN A 42 -9.29 0.44 9.26
CA ASN A 42 -8.38 1.42 8.64
C ASN A 42 -7.15 0.77 7.99
N SER A 43 -6.73 -0.42 8.40
CA SER A 43 -5.59 -1.13 7.79
C SER A 43 -5.79 -1.39 6.29
N LEU A 44 -6.96 -1.93 5.90
CA LEU A 44 -7.28 -2.14 4.49
C LEU A 44 -7.47 -0.81 3.74
N LEU A 45 -8.06 0.18 4.40
CA LEU A 45 -8.26 1.50 3.80
C LEU A 45 -6.91 2.18 3.50
N ASP A 46 -5.99 2.15 4.46
CA ASP A 46 -4.64 2.70 4.35
C ASP A 46 -3.89 2.07 3.18
N CYS A 47 -3.96 0.73 3.06
CA CYS A 47 -3.37 0.00 1.93
C CYS A 47 -3.90 0.50 0.59
N VAL A 48 -5.23 0.62 0.43
CA VAL A 48 -5.83 1.00 -0.85
C VAL A 48 -5.60 2.49 -1.14
N VAL A 49 -5.82 3.38 -0.17
CA VAL A 49 -5.66 4.82 -0.39
C VAL A 49 -4.21 5.17 -0.70
N TYR A 50 -3.25 4.78 0.13
CA TYR A 50 -1.86 5.13 -0.12
C TYR A 50 -1.25 4.30 -1.25
N GLY A 51 -1.71 3.07 -1.50
CA GLY A 51 -1.39 2.36 -2.73
C GLY A 51 -1.76 3.18 -3.96
N ARG A 52 -2.98 3.73 -4.00
CA ARG A 52 -3.45 4.56 -5.11
C ARG A 52 -2.77 5.92 -5.18
N LEU A 53 -2.54 6.59 -4.04
CA LEU A 53 -1.85 7.90 -4.02
C LEU A 53 -0.41 7.75 -4.50
N SER A 54 0.36 6.83 -3.91
CA SER A 54 1.75 6.55 -4.29
C SER A 54 1.84 6.07 -5.74
N GLY A 55 0.95 5.18 -6.18
CA GLY A 55 0.91 4.72 -7.57
C GLY A 55 0.63 5.86 -8.57
N LYS A 56 -0.30 6.77 -8.24
CA LYS A 56 -0.64 7.92 -9.09
C LYS A 56 0.52 8.92 -9.16
N ASP A 57 1.11 9.28 -8.02
CA ASP A 57 2.18 10.27 -7.96
C ASP A 57 3.46 9.73 -8.62
N CYS A 58 3.85 8.50 -8.29
CA CYS A 58 5.00 7.82 -8.90
C CYS A 58 4.87 7.70 -10.43
N ALA A 59 3.69 7.32 -10.93
CA ALA A 59 3.42 7.30 -12.37
C ALA A 59 3.56 8.70 -13.01
N THR A 60 3.11 9.74 -12.30
CA THR A 60 3.20 11.13 -12.75
C THR A 60 4.65 11.61 -12.80
N TYR A 61 5.42 11.36 -11.75
CA TYR A 61 6.86 11.61 -11.67
C TYR A 61 7.59 10.94 -12.84
N MET A 62 7.40 9.63 -12.99
CA MET A 62 8.05 8.81 -14.01
C MET A 62 7.76 9.30 -15.44
N MET A 63 6.51 9.68 -15.71
CA MET A 63 6.05 10.15 -17.02
C MET A 63 6.19 11.67 -17.21
N LYS A 64 6.86 12.38 -16.29
CA LYS A 64 7.03 13.84 -16.33
C LYS A 64 5.70 14.58 -16.54
N GLY A 65 4.66 14.16 -15.82
CA GLY A 65 3.30 14.72 -15.92
C GLY A 65 2.45 14.22 -17.10
N LYS A 66 3.03 13.51 -18.07
CA LYS A 66 2.33 13.05 -19.29
C LYS A 66 1.59 11.74 -19.09
N THR A 67 0.73 11.66 -18.08
CA THR A 67 -0.09 10.47 -17.82
C THR A 67 -1.34 10.45 -18.71
N ARG A 68 -1.78 9.27 -19.14
CA ARG A 68 -3.04 9.09 -19.86
C ARG A 68 -3.88 8.06 -19.11
N PRO A 69 -5.10 8.40 -18.65
CA PRO A 69 -5.99 7.42 -18.04
C PRO A 69 -6.29 6.27 -19.03
N VAL A 70 -6.10 5.04 -18.57
CA VAL A 70 -6.43 3.82 -19.30
C VAL A 70 -7.27 2.94 -18.37
N PRO A 71 -8.55 2.67 -18.69
CA PRO A 71 -9.34 1.77 -17.87
C PRO A 71 -8.69 0.38 -17.81
N LEU A 72 -8.58 -0.23 -16.63
CA LEU A 72 -7.96 -1.55 -16.46
C LEU A 72 -8.59 -2.60 -17.39
N LYS A 73 -9.93 -2.62 -17.44
CA LYS A 73 -10.74 -3.49 -18.30
C LYS A 73 -10.47 -3.28 -19.81
N CYS A 74 -9.90 -2.13 -20.19
CA CYS A 74 -9.59 -1.73 -21.56
C CYS A 74 -8.08 -1.79 -21.92
N LEU A 75 -7.20 -2.20 -20.99
CA LEU A 75 -5.74 -2.29 -21.25
C LEU A 75 -5.40 -3.20 -22.43
N LYS A 76 -6.34 -4.04 -22.89
CA LYS A 76 -6.27 -4.82 -24.15
C LYS A 76 -5.99 -4.01 -25.42
N GLN A 77 -6.22 -2.70 -25.42
CA GLN A 77 -6.24 -1.88 -26.64
C GLN A 77 -5.23 -0.69 -26.66
N GLY A 78 -4.31 -0.59 -25.70
CA GLY A 78 -3.51 0.64 -25.49
C GLY A 78 -2.02 0.60 -25.87
N LEU A 79 -1.66 1.24 -26.99
CA LEU A 79 -0.29 1.61 -27.39
C LEU A 79 0.30 2.73 -26.51
N THR A 80 1.58 2.61 -26.14
CA THR A 80 2.52 3.75 -25.94
C THR A 80 3.96 3.28 -26.20
N LYS A 81 4.72 4.04 -27.00
CA LYS A 81 6.06 3.67 -27.50
C LYS A 81 7.23 4.15 -26.62
N ASP A 82 6.97 4.79 -25.49
CA ASP A 82 7.99 5.13 -24.49
C ASP A 82 7.36 4.96 -23.10
N VAL A 83 7.51 3.77 -22.52
CA VAL A 83 6.96 3.46 -21.20
C VAL A 83 8.12 3.11 -20.29
N LYS A 84 8.13 3.74 -19.12
CA LYS A 84 9.08 3.44 -18.07
C LYS A 84 8.42 2.53 -17.05
N THR A 85 9.23 1.69 -16.41
CA THR A 85 8.78 0.73 -15.41
C THR A 85 8.78 1.38 -14.03
N VAL A 86 7.66 1.30 -13.32
CA VAL A 86 7.60 1.48 -11.87
C VAL A 86 7.86 0.14 -11.21
N ILE A 87 8.69 0.13 -10.17
CA ILE A 87 8.98 -1.07 -9.40
C ILE A 87 8.12 -1.03 -8.14
N VAL A 88 7.31 -2.06 -7.93
CA VAL A 88 6.49 -2.22 -6.73
C VAL A 88 7.03 -3.39 -5.91
N ILE A 89 7.36 -3.17 -4.64
CA ILE A 89 7.95 -4.19 -3.77
C ILE A 89 6.96 -4.58 -2.69
N GLY A 90 6.44 -5.81 -2.77
CA GLY A 90 5.42 -6.35 -1.89
C GLY A 90 4.10 -6.57 -2.62
N GLY A 91 3.65 -7.82 -2.71
CA GLY A 91 2.40 -8.25 -3.34
C GLY A 91 1.24 -8.37 -2.36
N GLY A 92 1.16 -7.48 -1.36
CA GLY A 92 -0.03 -7.30 -0.52
C GLY A 92 -1.05 -6.35 -1.17
N LEU A 93 -2.12 -6.01 -0.44
CA LEU A 93 -3.16 -5.11 -0.96
C LEU A 93 -2.59 -3.76 -1.40
N ALA A 94 -1.73 -3.14 -0.60
CA ALA A 94 -1.14 -1.84 -0.93
C ALA A 94 -0.33 -1.86 -2.23
N GLY A 95 0.45 -2.92 -2.44
CA GLY A 95 1.25 -3.10 -3.65
C GLY A 95 0.40 -3.35 -4.88
N PHE A 96 -0.67 -4.15 -4.77
CA PHE A 96 -1.58 -4.34 -5.90
C PHE A 96 -2.45 -3.10 -6.19
N SER A 97 -2.81 -2.32 -5.19
CA SER A 97 -3.48 -1.03 -5.39
C SER A 97 -2.58 -0.03 -6.11
N ALA A 98 -1.28 0.00 -5.75
CA ALA A 98 -0.28 0.79 -6.47
C ALA A 98 -0.07 0.29 -7.91
N CYS A 99 0.12 -1.02 -8.09
CA CYS A 99 0.30 -1.67 -9.38
C CYS A 99 -0.84 -1.34 -10.35
N ASN A 100 -2.09 -1.61 -9.93
CA ASN A 100 -3.27 -1.32 -10.74
C ASN A 100 -3.39 0.18 -11.03
N THR A 101 -3.07 1.06 -10.07
CA THR A 101 -3.12 2.52 -10.31
C THR A 101 -2.08 2.99 -11.32
N VAL A 102 -0.85 2.47 -11.27
CA VAL A 102 0.19 2.79 -12.26
C VAL A 102 -0.26 2.35 -13.66
N LEU A 103 -0.84 1.15 -13.77
CA LEU A 103 -1.40 0.63 -15.01
C LEU A 103 -2.56 1.51 -15.52
N GLU A 104 -3.44 1.98 -14.63
CA GLU A 104 -4.51 2.93 -14.96
C GLU A 104 -3.99 4.29 -15.46
N LYS A 105 -2.74 4.64 -15.17
CA LYS A 105 -2.08 5.85 -15.67
C LYS A 105 -1.30 5.64 -16.96
N GLY A 106 -1.31 4.41 -17.49
CA GLY A 106 -0.61 4.01 -18.70
C GLY A 106 0.86 3.63 -18.50
N GLY A 107 1.30 3.46 -17.24
CA GLY A 107 2.66 3.03 -16.89
C GLY A 107 2.90 1.53 -17.05
N GLN A 108 4.15 1.12 -16.85
CA GLN A 108 4.58 -0.27 -16.74
C GLN A 108 4.89 -0.61 -15.29
N VAL A 109 4.66 -1.87 -14.89
CA VAL A 109 4.94 -2.33 -13.53
C VAL A 109 5.77 -3.60 -13.53
N LEU A 110 6.83 -3.59 -12.74
CA LEU A 110 7.47 -4.78 -12.21
C LEU A 110 7.10 -4.91 -10.73
N LEU A 111 6.29 -5.90 -10.38
CA LEU A 111 5.96 -6.22 -8.99
C LEU A 111 6.84 -7.37 -8.50
N LEU A 112 7.54 -7.15 -7.39
CA LEU A 112 8.40 -8.14 -6.73
C LEU A 112 7.79 -8.54 -5.38
N ASP A 113 7.70 -9.84 -5.10
CA ASP A 113 7.32 -10.35 -3.78
C ASP A 113 8.27 -11.47 -3.35
N LYS A 114 8.79 -11.39 -2.12
CA LYS A 114 9.70 -12.40 -1.56
C LYS A 114 9.01 -13.75 -1.30
N SER A 115 7.70 -13.74 -1.10
CA SER A 115 6.90 -14.91 -0.77
C SER A 115 6.57 -15.73 -2.03
N ALA A 116 6.26 -17.00 -1.81
CA ALA A 116 5.82 -17.90 -2.88
C ALA A 116 4.47 -17.49 -3.50
N PHE A 117 3.63 -16.80 -2.73
CA PHE A 117 2.31 -16.34 -3.14
C PHE A 117 2.09 -14.91 -2.65
N CYS A 118 1.44 -14.11 -3.49
CA CYS A 118 1.00 -12.77 -3.13
C CYS A 118 -0.18 -12.81 -2.14
N GLY A 119 -0.41 -11.71 -1.44
CA GLY A 119 -1.57 -11.47 -0.57
C GLY A 119 -1.20 -10.93 0.80
N GLY A 120 0.00 -11.26 1.31
CA GLY A 120 0.52 -10.81 2.60
C GLY A 120 -0.44 -11.04 3.77
N ASN A 121 -0.41 -10.16 4.77
CA ASN A 121 -1.42 -10.13 5.84
C ASN A 121 -2.78 -9.60 5.36
N SER A 122 -2.82 -8.78 4.31
CA SER A 122 -4.06 -8.18 3.80
C SER A 122 -5.11 -9.22 3.44
N SER A 123 -4.70 -10.35 2.84
CA SER A 123 -5.59 -11.46 2.48
C SER A 123 -6.24 -12.16 3.67
N LYS A 124 -5.73 -11.94 4.89
CA LYS A 124 -6.24 -12.54 6.14
C LYS A 124 -7.21 -11.62 6.89
N ALA A 125 -7.39 -10.37 6.45
CA ALA A 125 -8.23 -9.41 7.18
C ALA A 125 -9.74 -9.75 7.05
N THR A 126 -10.45 -9.71 8.18
CA THR A 126 -11.82 -10.25 8.29
C THR A 126 -12.91 -9.20 8.49
N SER A 127 -12.61 -8.04 9.06
CA SER A 127 -13.66 -7.10 9.49
C SER A 127 -14.26 -6.27 8.34
N GLY A 128 -13.42 -5.78 7.42
CA GLY A 128 -13.83 -4.94 6.30
C GLY A 128 -12.92 -3.73 6.07
N ILE A 129 -13.27 -2.92 5.07
CA ILE A 129 -12.55 -1.71 4.67
C ILE A 129 -13.38 -0.47 5.01
N ASN A 130 -12.78 0.53 5.65
CA ASN A 130 -13.52 1.76 5.96
C ASN A 130 -13.69 2.66 4.73
N GLY A 131 -14.79 3.41 4.66
CA GLY A 131 -14.98 4.47 3.68
C GLY A 131 -16.10 5.41 4.11
N ALA A 132 -15.88 6.71 4.01
CA ALA A 132 -16.92 7.69 4.26
C ALA A 132 -17.51 8.22 2.94
N CYS A 133 -18.78 8.64 2.97
CA CYS A 133 -19.50 9.18 1.82
C CYS A 133 -19.60 8.21 0.63
N THR A 134 -19.67 6.91 0.87
CA THR A 134 -19.72 5.89 -0.21
C THR A 134 -21.11 5.79 -0.86
N LYS A 135 -21.16 5.20 -2.07
CA LYS A 135 -22.44 4.86 -2.73
C LYS A 135 -23.25 3.89 -1.86
N THR A 136 -22.59 2.96 -1.16
CA THR A 136 -23.24 2.02 -0.23
C THR A 136 -23.87 2.73 0.96
N GLN A 137 -23.16 3.67 1.61
CA GLN A 137 -23.72 4.46 2.72
C GLN A 137 -24.93 5.28 2.26
N GLN A 138 -24.85 5.91 1.08
CA GLN A 138 -25.97 6.66 0.51
C GLN A 138 -27.18 5.76 0.24
N ALA A 139 -26.98 4.58 -0.35
CA ALA A 139 -28.06 3.62 -0.65
C ALA A 139 -28.75 3.10 0.62
N LEU A 140 -28.02 3.01 1.74
CA LEU A 140 -28.52 2.57 3.03
C LEU A 140 -29.02 3.72 3.92
N GLY A 141 -28.99 4.97 3.43
CA GLY A 141 -29.43 6.14 4.19
C GLY A 141 -28.53 6.52 5.37
N ILE A 142 -27.28 6.05 5.38
CA ILE A 142 -26.30 6.32 6.44
C ILE A 142 -25.67 7.69 6.23
N LYS A 143 -25.79 8.57 7.22
CA LYS A 143 -25.22 9.92 7.21
C LYS A 143 -23.82 9.89 7.80
N ASP A 144 -22.81 9.87 6.95
CA ASP A 144 -21.39 9.98 7.32
C ASP A 144 -20.77 11.20 6.63
N SER A 145 -19.58 11.61 7.07
CA SER A 145 -18.80 12.68 6.44
C SER A 145 -17.31 12.45 6.61
N ASN A 146 -16.50 13.03 5.73
CA ASN A 146 -15.05 12.97 5.88
C ASN A 146 -14.58 13.67 7.17
N ASP A 147 -15.25 14.75 7.59
CA ASP A 147 -14.95 15.45 8.85
C ASP A 147 -15.26 14.59 10.08
N LEU A 148 -16.38 13.86 10.05
CA LEU A 148 -16.73 12.93 11.12
C LEU A 148 -15.71 11.79 11.20
N PHE A 149 -15.35 11.21 10.05
CA PHE A 149 -14.37 10.14 10.01
C PHE A 149 -12.96 10.63 10.41
N TYR A 150 -12.58 11.85 10.01
CA TYR A 150 -11.35 12.51 10.47
C TYR A 150 -11.34 12.63 11.99
N SER A 151 -12.41 13.18 12.58
CA SER A 151 -12.57 13.33 14.02
C SER A 151 -12.45 11.98 14.75
N ASP A 152 -13.08 10.92 14.22
CA ASP A 152 -12.98 9.58 14.80
C ASP A 152 -11.54 9.04 14.77
N CYS A 153 -10.82 9.22 13.65
CA CYS A 153 -9.40 8.84 13.55
C CYS A 153 -8.51 9.62 14.53
N MET A 154 -8.71 10.93 14.66
CA MET A 154 -7.93 11.77 15.58
C MET A 154 -8.21 11.41 17.05
N LYS A 155 -9.48 11.17 17.42
CA LYS A 155 -9.85 10.64 18.75
C LYS A 155 -9.25 9.26 19.01
N GLY A 156 -9.07 8.46 17.95
CA GLY A 156 -8.40 7.17 17.98
C GLY A 156 -6.92 7.22 18.33
N GLY A 157 -6.29 8.39 18.27
CA GLY A 157 -4.88 8.55 18.63
C GLY A 157 -3.92 8.68 17.45
N ALA A 158 -4.44 8.91 16.24
CA ALA A 158 -3.63 9.27 15.07
C ALA A 158 -2.82 10.57 15.34
N LYS A 159 -1.61 10.64 14.78
CA LYS A 159 -0.64 11.71 15.10
C LYS A 159 -0.34 12.65 13.94
N LYS A 160 -0.72 12.29 12.71
CA LYS A 160 -0.46 13.06 11.49
C LYS A 160 -1.76 13.53 10.82
N PRO A 161 -2.25 14.73 11.18
CA PRO A 161 -3.48 15.32 10.62
C PRO A 161 -3.56 15.34 9.09
N ASP A 162 -2.46 15.69 8.44
CA ASP A 162 -2.30 15.71 6.98
C ASP A 162 -2.51 14.33 6.36
N LEU A 163 -1.85 13.31 6.91
CA LEU A 163 -2.00 11.93 6.44
C LEU A 163 -3.40 11.36 6.71
N VAL A 164 -3.98 11.66 7.87
CA VAL A 164 -5.36 11.25 8.18
C VAL A 164 -6.33 11.95 7.24
N ASN A 165 -6.14 13.25 7.00
CA ASN A 165 -6.98 14.00 6.06
C ASN A 165 -6.90 13.41 4.65
N ALA A 166 -5.71 13.16 4.13
CA ALA A 166 -5.54 12.51 2.83
C ALA A 166 -6.25 11.14 2.77
N MET A 167 -6.11 10.33 3.83
CA MET A 167 -6.79 9.04 3.92
C MET A 167 -8.32 9.16 3.87
N VAL A 168 -8.92 10.01 4.72
CA VAL A 168 -10.38 10.13 4.81
C VAL A 168 -10.97 10.76 3.56
N GLN A 169 -10.31 11.79 2.98
CA GLN A 169 -10.79 12.47 1.78
C GLN A 169 -10.83 11.53 0.57
N ASN A 170 -9.92 10.56 0.51
CA ASN A 170 -9.86 9.57 -0.57
C ASN A 170 -10.63 8.28 -0.25
N SER A 171 -11.16 8.12 0.98
CA SER A 171 -11.69 6.84 1.46
C SER A 171 -12.91 6.36 0.67
N GLY A 172 -13.91 7.22 0.49
CA GLY A 172 -15.12 6.86 -0.23
C GLY A 172 -14.88 6.54 -1.69
N ALA A 173 -14.04 7.35 -2.35
CA ALA A 173 -13.65 7.14 -3.74
C ALA A 173 -12.84 5.84 -3.93
N SER A 174 -12.03 5.44 -2.94
CA SER A 174 -11.30 4.17 -2.96
C SER A 174 -12.21 2.96 -2.79
N VAL A 175 -13.19 3.01 -1.88
CA VAL A 175 -14.19 1.94 -1.77
C VAL A 175 -15.01 1.82 -3.06
N ASN A 176 -15.45 2.94 -3.64
CA ASN A 176 -16.18 2.92 -4.91
C ASN A 176 -15.29 2.41 -6.07
N TRP A 177 -14.01 2.76 -6.10
CA TRP A 177 -13.06 2.24 -7.10
C TRP A 177 -12.92 0.72 -7.04
N LEU A 178 -12.89 0.14 -5.83
CA LEU A 178 -12.90 -1.31 -5.64
C LEU A 178 -14.17 -1.95 -6.23
N MET A 179 -15.33 -1.38 -5.96
CA MET A 179 -16.61 -1.86 -6.48
C MET A 179 -16.68 -1.76 -8.01
N ASP A 180 -16.32 -0.60 -8.57
CA ASP A 180 -16.52 -0.30 -9.99
C ASP A 180 -15.48 -1.03 -10.90
N ASN A 181 -14.22 -1.14 -10.47
CA ASN A 181 -13.15 -1.70 -11.30
C ASN A 181 -12.94 -3.20 -11.13
N PHE A 182 -13.29 -3.75 -9.97
CA PHE A 182 -13.06 -5.16 -9.64
C PHE A 182 -14.36 -5.93 -9.37
N ASP A 183 -15.51 -5.28 -9.59
CA ASP A 183 -16.84 -5.87 -9.45
C ASP A 183 -17.05 -6.46 -8.04
N LEU A 184 -16.47 -5.79 -7.02
CA LEU A 184 -16.48 -6.23 -5.63
C LEU A 184 -17.79 -5.91 -4.93
N ASP A 185 -18.36 -6.91 -4.24
CA ASP A 185 -19.46 -6.70 -3.30
C ASP A 185 -18.94 -6.07 -2.00
N LEU A 186 -19.23 -4.78 -1.82
CA LEU A 186 -18.99 -4.01 -0.60
C LEU A 186 -20.30 -3.36 -0.12
N SER A 187 -21.40 -4.11 -0.22
CA SER A 187 -22.76 -3.63 0.04
C SER A 187 -23.19 -3.69 1.51
N LEU A 188 -22.47 -4.44 2.36
CA LEU A 188 -22.78 -4.53 3.79
C LEU A 188 -21.91 -3.57 4.59
N LEU A 189 -22.49 -3.03 5.66
CA LEU A 189 -21.82 -2.11 6.58
C LEU A 189 -21.83 -2.62 8.01
N ALA A 190 -20.74 -2.36 8.73
CA ALA A 190 -20.63 -2.55 10.16
C ALA A 190 -20.07 -1.29 10.81
N ARG A 191 -20.42 -1.08 12.09
CA ARG A 191 -19.78 -0.10 12.96
C ARG A 191 -18.81 -0.82 13.89
N LEU A 192 -17.52 -0.64 13.67
CA LEU A 192 -16.48 -1.16 14.57
C LEU A 192 -16.20 -0.19 15.72
N GLY A 193 -15.44 -0.64 16.72
CA GLY A 193 -15.03 0.20 17.84
C GLY A 193 -14.30 1.47 17.38
N GLY A 194 -14.64 2.61 17.99
CA GLY A 194 -14.06 3.92 17.68
C GLY A 194 -14.76 4.69 16.56
N HIS A 195 -15.72 4.09 15.85
CA HIS A 195 -16.46 4.77 14.78
C HIS A 195 -17.79 5.34 15.28
N SER A 196 -18.09 6.59 14.89
CA SER A 196 -19.36 7.26 15.20
C SER A 196 -20.54 6.66 14.43
N VAL A 197 -20.32 6.19 13.20
CA VAL A 197 -21.35 5.59 12.32
C VAL A 197 -20.80 4.36 11.58
N GLU A 198 -21.69 3.58 10.97
CA GLU A 198 -21.34 2.42 10.15
C GLU A 198 -20.59 2.85 8.89
N ARG A 199 -19.32 2.46 8.78
CA ARG A 199 -18.47 2.77 7.62
C ARG A 199 -17.52 1.65 7.22
N THR A 200 -17.55 0.53 7.93
CA THR A 200 -16.73 -0.64 7.60
C THR A 200 -17.48 -1.50 6.58
N HIS A 201 -17.03 -1.45 5.33
CA HIS A 201 -17.61 -2.13 4.19
C HIS A 201 -17.13 -3.57 4.07
N ARG A 202 -18.05 -4.47 3.73
CA ARG A 202 -17.77 -5.87 3.46
C ARG A 202 -18.80 -6.48 2.50
N GLY A 203 -18.44 -7.60 1.90
CA GLY A 203 -19.35 -8.41 1.08
C GLY A 203 -20.13 -9.44 1.89
N LYS A 204 -21.10 -10.08 1.23
CA LYS A 204 -21.92 -11.17 1.80
C LYS A 204 -21.14 -12.46 2.01
N GLU A 205 -20.08 -12.68 1.23
CA GLU A 205 -19.31 -13.92 1.23
C GLU A 205 -17.82 -13.70 1.49
N ARG A 206 -17.18 -14.69 2.14
CA ARG A 206 -15.75 -14.76 2.46
C ARG A 206 -15.24 -13.58 3.32
N PHE A 207 -13.94 -13.57 3.59
CA PHE A 207 -13.30 -12.49 4.34
C PHE A 207 -12.99 -11.31 3.42
N PRO A 208 -13.33 -10.06 3.80
CA PRO A 208 -13.14 -8.88 2.96
C PRO A 208 -11.69 -8.69 2.49
N GLY A 209 -10.72 -8.91 3.36
CA GLY A 209 -9.30 -8.81 3.01
C GLY A 209 -8.91 -9.79 1.91
N MET A 210 -9.40 -11.03 1.98
CA MET A 210 -9.22 -12.04 0.94
C MET A 210 -9.84 -11.61 -0.37
N THR A 211 -11.12 -11.22 -0.36
CA THR A 211 -11.87 -10.89 -1.57
C THR A 211 -11.30 -9.67 -2.28
N ILE A 212 -10.99 -8.60 -1.54
CA ILE A 212 -10.42 -7.36 -2.11
C ILE A 212 -9.03 -7.64 -2.67
N THR A 213 -8.13 -8.23 -1.87
CA THR A 213 -6.74 -8.45 -2.28
C THR A 213 -6.65 -9.38 -3.50
N TYR A 214 -7.43 -10.47 -3.53
CA TYR A 214 -7.39 -11.40 -4.67
C TYR A 214 -8.04 -10.84 -5.93
N ALA A 215 -9.03 -9.96 -5.83
CA ALA A 215 -9.59 -9.33 -7.03
C ALA A 215 -8.56 -8.42 -7.71
N GLU A 216 -7.79 -7.65 -6.93
CA GLU A 216 -6.70 -6.83 -7.45
C GLU A 216 -5.53 -7.65 -8.01
N ILE A 217 -5.17 -8.76 -7.35
CA ILE A 217 -4.19 -9.73 -7.84
C ILE A 217 -4.63 -10.30 -9.19
N GLN A 218 -5.86 -10.83 -9.28
CA GLN A 218 -6.38 -11.46 -10.49
C GLN A 218 -6.43 -10.49 -11.67
N MET A 219 -6.78 -9.22 -11.43
CA MET A 219 -6.72 -8.18 -12.45
C MET A 219 -5.29 -8.00 -12.99
N ALA A 220 -4.32 -7.82 -12.09
CA ALA A 220 -2.92 -7.62 -12.46
C ALA A 220 -2.31 -8.87 -13.13
N GLU A 221 -2.65 -10.08 -12.68
CA GLU A 221 -2.24 -11.34 -13.30
C GLU A 221 -2.84 -11.51 -14.70
N ALA A 222 -4.12 -11.16 -14.89
CA ALA A 222 -4.77 -11.18 -16.20
C ALA A 222 -4.10 -10.18 -17.16
N ILE A 223 -3.72 -8.99 -16.67
CA ILE A 223 -2.97 -8.00 -17.45
C ILE A 223 -1.57 -8.54 -17.76
N ALA A 224 -0.83 -9.07 -16.79
CA ALA A 224 0.51 -9.61 -16.99
C ALA A 224 0.53 -10.77 -17.99
N LYS A 225 -0.50 -11.62 -17.99
CA LYS A 225 -0.64 -12.72 -18.96
C LYS A 225 -0.89 -12.22 -20.38
N ASN A 226 -1.74 -11.20 -20.54
CA ASN A 226 -2.13 -10.69 -21.87
C ASN A 226 -1.18 -9.62 -22.42
N HIS A 227 -0.47 -8.91 -21.53
CA HIS A 227 0.43 -7.79 -21.79
C HIS A 227 1.66 -7.87 -20.87
N PRO A 228 2.53 -8.88 -21.08
CA PRO A 228 3.73 -9.07 -20.26
C PRO A 228 4.75 -7.92 -20.38
N ASP A 229 4.63 -7.11 -21.43
CA ASP A 229 5.36 -5.85 -21.61
C ASP A 229 4.84 -4.73 -20.70
N LYS A 230 3.62 -4.84 -20.16
CA LYS A 230 2.98 -3.83 -19.29
C LYS A 230 3.07 -4.17 -17.81
N CYS A 231 2.85 -5.44 -17.47
CA CYS A 231 2.85 -5.90 -16.09
C CYS A 231 3.65 -7.19 -15.99
N LYS A 232 4.60 -7.21 -15.06
CA LYS A 232 5.33 -8.42 -14.69
C LYS A 232 5.24 -8.59 -13.18
N ILE A 233 4.84 -9.78 -12.75
CA ILE A 233 4.75 -10.16 -11.33
C ILE A 233 5.79 -11.26 -11.09
N MET A 234 6.67 -11.07 -10.10
CA MET A 234 7.70 -12.02 -9.73
C MET A 234 7.61 -12.38 -8.25
N ASN A 235 7.10 -13.59 -7.99
CA ASN A 235 7.16 -14.21 -6.67
C ASN A 235 8.53 -14.83 -6.41
N LYS A 236 8.83 -15.06 -5.12
CA LYS A 236 10.15 -15.53 -4.67
C LYS A 236 11.28 -14.64 -5.21
N ALA A 237 11.03 -13.33 -5.26
CA ALA A 237 11.96 -12.28 -5.64
C ALA A 237 12.08 -11.32 -4.46
N ARG A 238 13.15 -11.44 -3.68
CA ARG A 238 13.40 -10.63 -2.50
C ARG A 238 14.19 -9.39 -2.90
N ALA A 239 13.58 -8.21 -2.83
CA ALA A 239 14.34 -6.97 -2.88
C ALA A 239 15.27 -6.86 -1.67
N THR A 240 16.53 -6.50 -1.91
CA THR A 240 17.58 -6.47 -0.88
C THR A 240 18.22 -5.11 -0.72
N LYS A 241 18.22 -4.26 -1.75
CA LYS A 241 18.86 -2.94 -1.70
C LYS A 241 18.24 -1.97 -2.70
N LEU A 242 18.06 -0.71 -2.32
CA LEU A 242 17.68 0.37 -3.25
C LEU A 242 18.91 0.90 -4.00
N LEU A 243 18.74 1.19 -5.29
CA LEU A 243 19.76 1.84 -6.11
C LEU A 243 19.56 3.36 -6.05
N THR A 244 20.63 4.11 -5.83
CA THR A 244 20.61 5.57 -5.74
C THR A 244 21.48 6.22 -6.82
N GLY A 245 21.02 7.35 -7.36
CA GLY A 245 21.79 8.22 -8.25
C GLY A 245 22.76 9.13 -7.48
N GLU A 246 23.61 9.87 -8.21
CA GLU A 246 24.56 10.83 -7.63
C GLU A 246 23.88 11.97 -6.86
N ASP A 247 22.64 12.30 -7.22
CA ASP A 247 21.81 13.33 -6.58
C ASP A 247 21.01 12.81 -5.36
N GLY A 248 21.19 11.54 -4.99
CA GLY A 248 20.47 10.89 -3.90
C GLY A 248 19.08 10.36 -4.28
N SER A 249 18.65 10.52 -5.54
CA SER A 249 17.38 9.96 -6.01
C SER A 249 17.42 8.44 -6.03
N VAL A 250 16.31 7.78 -5.70
CA VAL A 250 16.16 6.33 -5.87
C VAL A 250 15.81 6.04 -7.33
N THR A 251 16.65 5.20 -7.96
CA THR A 251 16.60 4.91 -9.39
C THR A 251 16.36 3.43 -9.71
N GLY A 252 16.20 2.58 -8.69
CA GLY A 252 15.94 1.17 -8.88
C GLY A 252 16.09 0.33 -7.62
N VAL A 253 16.17 -0.98 -7.81
CA VAL A 253 16.33 -1.96 -6.74
C VAL A 253 17.19 -3.14 -7.19
N VAL A 254 17.98 -3.68 -6.27
CA VAL A 254 18.60 -5.00 -6.34
C VAL A 254 17.66 -6.03 -5.73
N TYR A 255 17.45 -7.15 -6.41
CA TYR A 255 16.65 -8.24 -5.88
C TYR A 255 17.25 -9.61 -6.18
N GLU A 256 16.97 -10.57 -5.29
CA GLU A 256 17.41 -11.96 -5.39
C GLU A 256 16.24 -12.87 -5.71
N THR A 257 16.41 -13.78 -6.68
CA THR A 257 15.43 -14.80 -7.02
C THR A 257 15.69 -16.11 -6.27
N LYS A 258 14.69 -17.00 -6.24
CA LYS A 258 14.74 -18.31 -5.53
C LYS A 258 15.96 -19.19 -5.83
N ASP A 259 16.60 -18.99 -6.97
CA ASP A 259 17.79 -19.72 -7.45
C ASP A 259 19.11 -19.05 -7.01
N GLY A 260 19.03 -18.00 -6.20
CA GLY A 260 20.18 -17.26 -5.68
C GLY A 260 20.75 -16.24 -6.66
N GLN A 261 20.11 -16.01 -7.81
CA GLN A 261 20.56 -15.00 -8.76
C GLN A 261 20.21 -13.59 -8.29
N THR A 262 21.19 -12.69 -8.38
CA THR A 262 21.02 -11.26 -8.12
C THR A 262 20.72 -10.53 -9.42
N HIS A 263 19.73 -9.65 -9.37
CA HIS A 263 19.26 -8.85 -10.49
C HIS A 263 19.10 -7.39 -10.09
N GLU A 264 19.17 -6.50 -11.08
CA GLU A 264 18.81 -5.09 -10.92
C GLU A 264 17.56 -4.78 -11.76
N ALA A 265 16.70 -3.93 -11.21
CA ALA A 265 15.63 -3.29 -11.95
C ALA A 265 15.75 -1.78 -11.76
N HIS A 266 15.54 -1.02 -12.85
CA HIS A 266 15.64 0.44 -12.83
C HIS A 266 14.27 1.09 -13.05
N GLY A 267 14.02 2.15 -12.29
CA GLY A 267 12.75 2.86 -12.22
C GLY A 267 12.52 3.41 -10.82
N PRO A 268 11.55 4.33 -10.66
CA PRO A 268 11.11 4.73 -9.32
C PRO A 268 10.50 3.54 -8.59
N VAL A 269 10.64 3.54 -7.26
CA VAL A 269 10.30 2.40 -6.39
C VAL A 269 9.16 2.78 -5.44
N ILE A 270 8.15 1.91 -5.39
CA ILE A 270 7.08 1.95 -4.38
C ILE A 270 7.30 0.77 -3.42
N LEU A 271 7.65 1.07 -2.18
CA LEU A 271 7.74 0.11 -1.09
C LEU A 271 6.34 -0.17 -0.52
N ALA A 272 5.90 -1.42 -0.58
CA ALA A 272 4.61 -1.90 -0.09
C ALA A 272 4.76 -3.22 0.70
N THR A 273 5.84 -3.32 1.48
CA THR A 273 6.36 -4.58 2.05
C THR A 273 5.69 -5.04 3.34
N GLY A 274 4.72 -4.28 3.86
CA GLY A 274 4.13 -4.52 5.17
C GLY A 274 5.07 -4.18 6.34
N GLY A 275 4.61 -4.47 7.56
CA GLY A 275 5.30 -4.10 8.80
C GLY A 275 6.40 -5.07 9.24
N PHE A 276 6.79 -4.94 10.51
CA PHE A 276 7.86 -5.69 11.17
C PHE A 276 7.39 -6.52 12.37
N GLY A 277 6.07 -6.72 12.52
CA GLY A 277 5.46 -7.38 13.68
C GLY A 277 5.67 -8.90 13.79
N ALA A 278 6.44 -9.50 12.86
CA ALA A 278 6.91 -10.88 12.95
C ALA A 278 8.45 -10.98 13.07
N ASP A 279 9.15 -9.84 13.20
CA ASP A 279 10.61 -9.81 13.34
C ASP A 279 11.02 -10.01 14.80
N PHE A 280 11.15 -11.27 15.23
CA PHE A 280 11.61 -11.62 16.58
C PHE A 280 13.13 -11.76 16.68
N SER A 281 13.89 -11.33 15.66
CA SER A 281 15.35 -11.38 15.72
C SER A 281 15.88 -10.34 16.72
N PRO A 282 17.01 -10.62 17.42
CA PRO A 282 17.57 -9.68 18.41
C PRO A 282 17.96 -8.31 17.84
N ASP A 283 18.27 -8.24 16.55
CA ASP A 283 18.65 -7.04 15.82
C ASP A 283 17.50 -6.40 15.02
N GLY A 284 16.32 -7.02 15.07
CA GLY A 284 15.10 -6.57 14.40
C GLY A 284 14.58 -5.24 14.93
N ILE A 285 13.71 -4.59 14.15
CA ILE A 285 13.12 -3.29 14.54
C ILE A 285 12.32 -3.47 15.84
N LEU A 286 11.53 -4.55 15.95
CA LEU A 286 10.72 -4.85 17.13
C LEU A 286 11.56 -4.95 18.40
N ALA A 287 12.68 -5.69 18.35
CA ALA A 287 13.58 -5.85 19.49
C ALA A 287 14.21 -4.52 19.96
N LYS A 288 14.47 -3.60 19.02
CA LYS A 288 15.07 -2.29 19.33
C LYS A 288 14.07 -1.31 19.96
N VAL A 289 12.83 -1.31 19.48
CA VAL A 289 11.84 -0.28 19.86
C VAL A 289 10.85 -0.76 20.93
N ARG A 290 10.54 -2.06 20.96
CA ARG A 290 9.57 -2.70 21.85
C ARG A 290 10.03 -4.10 22.30
N PRO A 291 11.19 -4.20 22.99
CA PRO A 291 11.71 -5.48 23.49
C PRO A 291 10.72 -6.19 24.43
N ASP A 292 9.83 -5.44 25.09
CA ASP A 292 8.76 -5.95 25.94
C ASP A 292 7.76 -6.86 25.20
N LEU A 293 7.64 -6.74 23.87
CA LEU A 293 6.70 -7.51 23.06
C LEU A 293 7.29 -8.81 22.50
N LEU A 294 8.60 -9.07 22.63
CA LEU A 294 9.26 -10.23 22.03
C LEU A 294 8.76 -11.58 22.58
N GLY A 295 8.17 -11.59 23.78
CA GLY A 295 7.59 -12.80 24.38
C GLY A 295 6.15 -13.10 23.95
N LEU A 296 5.52 -12.24 23.14
CA LEU A 296 4.13 -12.39 22.73
C LEU A 296 4.00 -13.13 21.38
N SER A 297 2.88 -13.84 21.21
CA SER A 297 2.50 -14.39 19.91
C SER A 297 2.12 -13.29 18.92
N THR A 298 2.40 -13.51 17.62
CA THR A 298 2.01 -12.60 16.55
C THR A 298 0.87 -13.16 15.69
N THR A 299 0.05 -12.25 15.15
CA THR A 299 -0.95 -12.57 14.11
C THR A 299 -0.40 -12.42 12.69
N ASN A 300 0.81 -11.85 12.58
CA ASN A 300 1.45 -11.55 11.30
C ASN A 300 2.04 -12.83 10.70
N GLY A 301 2.07 -12.91 9.36
CA GLY A 301 2.89 -13.93 8.70
C GLY A 301 4.38 -13.69 8.92
N GLU A 302 5.17 -14.77 8.94
CA GLU A 302 6.64 -14.76 9.13
C GLU A 302 7.40 -13.86 8.14
N HIS A 303 6.76 -13.45 7.04
CA HIS A 303 7.32 -12.52 6.08
C HIS A 303 7.36 -11.05 6.56
N CYS A 304 6.70 -10.69 7.66
CA CYS A 304 6.61 -9.30 8.15
C CYS A 304 7.83 -8.91 8.99
N THR A 305 8.97 -8.74 8.31
CA THR A 305 10.30 -8.57 8.92
C THR A 305 10.89 -7.17 8.80
N GLY A 306 10.10 -6.19 8.34
CA GLY A 306 10.54 -4.80 8.21
C GLY A 306 11.57 -4.52 7.12
N ASP A 307 11.76 -5.44 6.16
CA ASP A 307 12.80 -5.34 5.12
C ASP A 307 12.73 -4.01 4.34
N GLY A 308 11.53 -3.58 3.93
CA GLY A 308 11.36 -2.31 3.21
C GLY A 308 11.64 -1.07 4.05
N ILE A 309 11.34 -1.12 5.37
CA ILE A 309 11.68 -0.02 6.28
C ILE A 309 13.20 0.09 6.40
N LYS A 310 13.89 -1.05 6.59
CA LYS A 310 15.37 -1.10 6.65
C LYS A 310 16.00 -0.55 5.37
N MET A 311 15.51 -0.96 4.19
CA MET A 311 15.97 -0.43 2.90
C MET A 311 15.74 1.09 2.76
N GLY A 312 14.60 1.61 3.23
CA GLY A 312 14.34 3.05 3.21
C GLY A 312 15.32 3.82 4.12
N MET A 313 15.55 3.33 5.33
CA MET A 313 16.50 3.95 6.27
C MET A 313 17.93 3.98 5.71
N GLU A 314 18.35 2.94 4.98
CA GLU A 314 19.67 2.87 4.36
C GLU A 314 19.92 3.96 3.31
N VAL A 315 18.85 4.50 2.68
CA VAL A 315 18.95 5.60 1.72
C VAL A 315 18.59 6.96 2.33
N GLY A 316 18.57 7.05 3.66
CA GLY A 316 18.35 8.31 4.39
C GLY A 316 16.89 8.66 4.64
N ALA A 317 15.96 7.71 4.53
CA ALA A 317 14.57 7.94 4.90
C ALA A 317 14.41 8.06 6.42
N ASP A 318 13.62 9.04 6.84
CA ASP A 318 13.19 9.17 8.21
C ASP A 318 12.12 8.12 8.55
N THR A 319 12.02 7.78 9.83
CA THR A 319 10.96 6.92 10.36
C THR A 319 10.13 7.66 11.38
N LEU A 320 8.93 7.15 11.63
CA LEU A 320 7.96 7.72 12.54
C LEU A 320 7.17 6.60 13.24
N ASP A 321 6.86 6.81 14.52
CA ASP A 321 5.94 5.98 15.30
C ASP A 321 6.37 4.51 15.50
N LEU A 322 7.66 4.17 15.31
CA LEU A 322 8.14 2.77 15.37
C LEU A 322 7.85 2.08 16.71
N GLU A 323 7.69 2.84 17.78
CA GLU A 323 7.36 2.38 19.13
C GLU A 323 5.87 1.95 19.31
N PHE A 324 5.00 2.31 18.36
CA PHE A 324 3.56 2.05 18.39
C PHE A 324 3.12 0.87 17.54
#